data_AF-A0A9D5XT97-F1
#
_entry.id   AF-A0A9D5XT97-F1
#
_cell.length_a   1.000
_cell.length_b   1.000
_cell.length_c   1.000
_cell.angle_alpha   90.00
_cell.angle_beta   90.00
_cell.angle_gamma   90.00
#
_symmetry.space_group_name_H-M   'P 1'
#
loop_
_entity.id
_entity.type
_entity.pdbx_description
1 polymer ?
#
loop_
_entity_poly.entity_id
_entity_poly.type
_entity_poly.pdbx_seq_one_letter_code
_entity_poly.pdbx_strand_id
1 'polypeptide(L)'
;MKNWLFAGMLVISWAGISYAGSLGMTSIGFMNTWEPDCYKPSVPYFYVSDVESYNQAVSEYNAYVSEVEAYLQCVQGEAEADIQAMVKAVQEGAAEAEEGVLADLNSARSSLELAGSSLQ
;
A
#
# COMPACT_ATOMS: atom_id res chain seq x y z
N MET A 1 -39.39 -16.01 -49.70
CA MET A 1 -39.05 -17.03 -48.68
C MET A 1 -37.92 -16.46 -47.83
N LYS A 2 -38.19 -16.31 -46.53
CA LYS A 2 -37.20 -15.98 -45.49
C LYS A 2 -36.14 -17.08 -45.45
N ASN A 3 -34.87 -16.72 -45.27
CA ASN A 3 -33.97 -17.49 -44.43
C ASN A 3 -32.94 -16.54 -43.80
N TRP A 4 -33.15 -16.33 -42.51
CA TRP A 4 -32.21 -15.75 -41.57
C TRP A 4 -31.18 -16.82 -41.22
N LEU A 5 -29.90 -16.50 -41.27
CA LEU A 5 -28.87 -17.29 -40.57
C LEU A 5 -27.91 -16.34 -39.86
N PHE A 6 -28.18 -16.24 -38.55
CA PHE A 6 -27.21 -16.21 -37.45
C PHE A 6 -25.77 -15.81 -37.79
N ALA A 7 -25.43 -14.54 -37.51
CA ALA A 7 -24.08 -14.14 -37.15
C ALA A 7 -24.07 -13.80 -35.66
N GLY A 8 -24.01 -14.84 -34.84
CA GLY A 8 -23.72 -14.74 -33.40
C GLY A 8 -22.26 -15.09 -33.17
N MET A 9 -21.47 -14.13 -32.68
CA MET A 9 -20.13 -14.19 -32.06
C MET A 9 -19.51 -12.80 -32.30
N LEU A 10 -18.89 -12.11 -31.35
CA LEU A 10 -18.23 -12.53 -30.13
C LEU A 10 -18.16 -11.26 -29.27
N VAL A 11 -18.92 -11.18 -28.17
CA VAL A 11 -18.72 -10.11 -27.19
C VAL A 11 -17.43 -10.46 -26.46
N ILE A 12 -16.31 -9.92 -26.93
CA ILE A 12 -15.03 -10.01 -26.24
C ILE A 12 -15.22 -9.24 -24.94
N SER A 13 -15.42 -9.98 -23.85
CA SER A 13 -15.36 -9.50 -22.49
C SER A 13 -14.00 -8.82 -22.31
N TRP A 14 -13.98 -7.48 -22.32
CA TRP A 14 -12.90 -6.72 -21.73
C TRP A 14 -12.94 -7.00 -20.23
N ALA A 15 -12.33 -8.12 -19.82
CA ALA A 15 -11.89 -8.27 -18.45
C ALA A 15 -10.83 -7.18 -18.25
N GLY A 16 -11.28 -6.02 -17.78
CA GLY A 16 -10.40 -4.97 -17.33
C GLY A 16 -9.49 -5.57 -16.28
N ILE A 17 -8.21 -5.69 -16.63
CA ILE A 17 -7.15 -5.98 -15.67
C ILE A 17 -7.32 -4.93 -14.58
N SER A 18 -7.73 -5.37 -13.39
CA SER A 18 -7.89 -4.48 -12.24
C SER A 18 -6.47 -4.16 -11.78
N TYR A 19 -5.92 -3.05 -12.26
CA TYR A 19 -4.69 -2.52 -11.71
C TYR A 19 -5.03 -2.03 -10.31
N ALA A 20 -4.52 -2.71 -9.29
CA ALA A 20 -4.40 -2.09 -7.97
C ALA A 20 -3.62 -0.78 -8.18
N GLY A 21 -4.14 0.33 -7.67
CA GLY A 21 -3.54 1.65 -7.87
C GLY A 21 -2.05 1.68 -7.52
N SER A 22 -1.30 2.58 -8.14
CA SER A 22 0.12 2.81 -7.84
C SER A 22 0.30 3.91 -6.80
N LEU A 23 1.25 3.73 -5.87
CA LEU A 23 1.76 4.83 -5.04
C LEU A 23 3.18 5.16 -5.48
N GLY A 24 3.40 6.37 -6.02
CA GLY A 24 4.67 6.74 -6.64
C GLY A 24 5.04 5.83 -7.81
N MET A 25 6.28 5.32 -7.84
CA MET A 25 6.75 4.37 -8.88
C MET A 25 6.49 2.90 -8.53
N THR A 26 5.87 2.63 -7.38
CA THR A 26 5.71 1.26 -6.85
C THR A 26 4.26 0.79 -7.00
N SER A 27 4.07 -0.36 -7.65
CA SER A 27 2.78 -1.05 -7.62
C SER A 27 2.57 -1.69 -6.25
N ILE A 28 1.45 -1.38 -5.57
CA ILE A 28 1.11 -2.09 -4.33
C ILE A 28 0.64 -3.50 -4.70
N GLY A 29 1.43 -4.51 -4.36
CA GLY A 29 1.11 -5.92 -4.57
C GLY A 29 1.40 -6.77 -3.34
N PHE A 30 0.88 -8.01 -3.31
CA PHE A 30 1.08 -8.96 -2.21
C PHE A 30 2.57 -9.28 -1.93
N MET A 31 3.45 -9.04 -2.89
CA MET A 31 4.88 -9.41 -2.84
C MET A 31 5.78 -8.29 -2.29
N ASN A 32 5.24 -7.14 -1.87
CA ASN A 32 6.08 -6.08 -1.33
C ASN A 32 6.57 -6.46 0.07
N THR A 33 7.89 -6.52 0.24
CA THR A 33 8.54 -6.76 1.53
C THR A 33 8.79 -5.44 2.24
N TRP A 34 8.30 -5.29 3.46
CA TRP A 34 8.57 -4.15 4.34
C TRP A 34 9.70 -4.50 5.30
N GLU A 35 10.64 -3.58 5.52
CA GLU A 35 11.78 -3.74 6.43
C GLU A 35 11.94 -2.46 7.26
N PRO A 36 12.00 -2.55 8.60
CA PRO A 36 12.16 -1.39 9.46
C PRO A 36 13.61 -0.88 9.51
N ASP A 37 13.80 0.41 9.69
CA ASP A 37 15.10 1.07 9.94
C ASP A 37 15.41 1.13 11.45
N CYS A 38 15.25 -0.01 12.12
CA CYS A 38 15.46 -0.15 13.56
C CYS A 38 16.68 -1.03 13.88
N TYR A 39 17.50 -0.60 14.84
CA TYR A 39 18.64 -1.41 15.30
C TYR A 39 18.17 -2.64 16.09
N LYS A 40 18.31 -3.82 15.50
CA LYS A 40 18.01 -5.08 16.17
C LYS A 40 19.16 -5.47 17.10
N PRO A 41 18.93 -5.60 18.42
CA PRO A 41 19.98 -5.98 19.35
C PRO A 41 20.44 -7.42 19.10
N SER A 42 21.75 -7.66 19.27
CA SER A 42 22.32 -8.99 19.21
C SER A 42 21.97 -9.80 20.46
N VAL A 43 21.61 -11.07 20.28
CA VAL A 43 21.36 -11.96 21.41
C VAL A 43 22.66 -12.16 22.21
N PRO A 44 22.70 -11.86 23.51
CA PRO A 44 23.88 -12.09 24.33
C PRO A 44 24.10 -13.59 24.57
N TYR A 45 25.37 -13.96 24.78
CA TYR A 45 25.75 -15.30 25.22
C TYR A 45 26.11 -15.26 26.70
N PHE A 46 25.62 -16.24 27.47
CA PHE A 46 25.86 -16.30 28.91
C PHE A 46 26.73 -17.51 29.27
N TYR A 47 27.67 -17.30 30.19
CA TYR A 47 28.42 -18.36 30.85
C TYR A 47 28.27 -18.20 32.37
N VAL A 48 27.83 -19.25 33.04
CA VAL A 48 27.54 -19.23 34.48
C VAL A 48 28.32 -20.37 35.16
N SER A 49 29.24 -20.02 36.04
CA SER A 49 30.06 -20.97 36.82
C SER A 49 29.89 -20.86 38.33
N ASP A 50 29.34 -19.74 38.79
CA ASP A 50 29.20 -19.37 40.20
C ASP A 50 28.11 -18.30 40.38
N VAL A 51 27.92 -17.85 41.62
CA VAL A 51 26.87 -16.87 41.97
C VAL A 51 27.15 -15.49 41.36
N GLU A 52 28.41 -15.10 41.22
CA GLU A 52 28.79 -13.80 40.67
C GLU A 52 28.50 -13.74 39.15
N SER A 53 28.95 -14.74 38.42
CA SER A 53 28.67 -14.90 36.98
C SER A 53 27.17 -15.04 36.68
N TYR A 54 26.40 -15.68 37.57
CA TYR A 54 24.94 -15.70 37.46
C TYR A 54 24.34 -14.28 37.59
N ASN A 55 24.74 -13.52 38.60
CA ASN A 55 24.23 -12.16 38.80
C ASN A 55 24.60 -11.23 37.63
N GLN A 56 25.80 -11.39 37.08
CA GLN A 56 26.21 -10.67 35.87
C GLN A 56 25.33 -11.06 34.67
N ALA A 57 25.12 -12.35 34.43
CA ALA A 57 24.25 -12.82 33.34
C ALA A 57 22.82 -12.28 33.46
N VAL A 58 22.28 -12.19 34.69
CA VAL A 58 20.97 -11.56 34.94
C VAL A 58 20.99 -10.07 34.58
N SER A 59 22.05 -9.34 34.93
CA SER A 59 22.18 -7.93 34.56
C SER A 59 22.25 -7.73 33.05
N GLU A 60 23.05 -8.55 32.35
CA GLU A 60 23.17 -8.52 30.89
C GLU A 60 21.85 -8.88 30.19
N TYR A 61 21.14 -9.89 30.71
CA TYR A 61 19.81 -10.25 30.23
C TYR A 61 18.82 -9.09 30.38
N ASN A 62 18.78 -8.43 31.55
CA ASN A 62 17.88 -7.30 31.77
C ASN A 62 18.21 -6.12 30.84
N ALA A 63 19.49 -5.87 30.56
CA ALA A 63 19.90 -4.87 29.57
C ALA A 63 19.40 -5.25 28.17
N TYR A 64 19.59 -6.50 27.75
CA TYR A 64 19.07 -7.01 26.47
C TYR A 64 17.55 -6.90 26.37
N VAL A 65 16.80 -7.17 27.44
CA VAL A 65 15.34 -6.95 27.48
C VAL A 65 14.99 -5.49 27.19
N SER A 66 15.68 -4.55 27.83
CA SER A 66 15.46 -3.12 27.58
C SER A 66 15.78 -2.71 26.14
N GLU A 67 16.83 -3.28 25.54
CA GLU A 67 17.17 -3.03 24.13
C GLU A 67 16.13 -3.61 23.17
N VAL A 68 15.60 -4.81 23.47
CA VAL A 68 14.53 -5.44 22.68
C VAL A 68 13.24 -4.61 22.76
N GLU A 69 12.88 -4.10 23.94
CA GLU A 69 11.73 -3.22 24.10
C GLU A 69 11.88 -1.94 23.25
N ALA A 70 13.07 -1.33 23.25
CA ALA A 70 13.36 -0.16 22.41
C ALA A 70 13.26 -0.49 20.91
N TYR A 71 13.80 -1.64 20.47
CA TYR A 71 13.66 -2.11 19.10
C TYR A 71 12.18 -2.29 18.71
N LEU A 72 11.37 -2.95 19.55
CA LEU A 72 9.95 -3.18 19.26
C LEU A 72 9.16 -1.87 19.19
N GLN A 73 9.44 -0.90 20.06
CA GLN A 73 8.82 0.42 20.01
C GLN A 73 9.18 1.17 18.72
N CYS A 74 10.43 1.08 18.27
CA CYS A 74 10.86 1.64 16.98
C CYS A 74 10.08 1.01 15.82
N VAL A 75 10.05 -0.33 15.74
CA VAL A 75 9.35 -1.07 14.67
C VAL A 75 7.87 -0.69 14.64
N GLN A 76 7.23 -0.58 15.81
CA GLN A 76 5.83 -0.17 15.89
C GLN A 76 5.60 1.27 15.43
N GLY A 77 6.49 2.19 15.82
CA GLY A 77 6.41 3.59 15.43
C GLY A 77 6.56 3.80 13.92
N GLU A 78 7.52 3.13 13.29
CA GLU A 78 7.72 3.18 11.83
C GLU A 78 6.54 2.59 11.08
N ALA A 79 6.07 1.40 11.48
CA ALA A 79 4.93 0.77 10.85
C ALA A 79 3.67 1.66 10.90
N GLU A 80 3.40 2.29 12.05
CA GLU A 80 2.28 3.22 12.20
C GLU A 80 2.44 4.45 11.29
N ALA A 81 3.63 5.04 11.24
CA ALA A 81 3.92 6.19 10.38
C ALA A 81 3.74 5.85 8.89
N ASP A 82 4.25 4.71 8.45
CA ASP A 82 4.14 4.23 7.07
C ASP A 82 2.69 3.92 6.69
N ILE A 83 1.92 3.28 7.58
CA ILE A 83 0.50 3.04 7.37
C ILE A 83 -0.25 4.35 7.21
N GLN A 84 -0.01 5.34 8.08
CA GLN A 84 -0.66 6.64 7.98
C GLN A 84 -0.29 7.38 6.70
N ALA A 85 0.99 7.35 6.30
CA ALA A 85 1.46 7.92 5.04
C ALA A 85 0.80 7.24 3.84
N MET A 86 0.71 5.91 3.83
CA MET A 86 0.08 5.13 2.77
C MET A 86 -1.43 5.44 2.66
N VAL A 87 -2.15 5.46 3.79
CA VAL A 87 -3.58 5.80 3.82
C VAL A 87 -3.81 7.19 3.25
N LYS A 88 -3.01 8.16 3.68
CA LYS A 88 -3.09 9.53 3.18
C LYS A 88 -2.85 9.60 1.67
N ALA A 89 -1.79 8.94 1.18
CA ALA A 89 -1.46 8.94 -0.24
C ALA A 89 -2.56 8.29 -1.11
N VAL A 90 -3.21 7.23 -0.61
CA VAL A 90 -4.36 6.60 -1.29
C VAL A 90 -5.57 7.53 -1.30
N GLN A 91 -5.85 8.25 -0.21
CA GLN A 91 -6.96 9.21 -0.15
C GLN A 91 -6.74 10.38 -1.12
N GLU A 92 -5.54 10.95 -1.15
CA GLU A 92 -5.16 12.01 -2.08
C GLU A 92 -5.27 11.53 -3.53
N GLY A 93 -4.71 10.36 -3.85
CA GLY A 93 -4.79 9.81 -5.20
C GLY A 93 -6.22 9.47 -5.65
N ALA A 94 -7.09 9.03 -4.73
CA ALA A 94 -8.50 8.79 -5.04
C ALA A 94 -9.24 10.09 -5.35
N ALA A 95 -8.99 11.15 -4.56
CA ALA A 95 -9.59 12.46 -4.79
C ALA A 95 -9.13 13.08 -6.12
N GLU A 96 -7.84 12.97 -6.45
CA GLU A 96 -7.30 13.42 -7.74
C GLU A 96 -7.92 12.67 -8.92
N ALA A 97 -8.07 11.35 -8.81
CA ALA A 97 -8.69 10.54 -9.86
C ALA A 97 -10.18 10.91 -10.05
N GLU A 98 -10.91 11.14 -8.96
CA GLU A 98 -12.29 11.61 -9.01
C GLU A 98 -12.41 12.98 -9.69
N GLU A 99 -11.57 13.94 -9.30
CA GLU A 99 -11.53 15.27 -9.91
C GLU A 99 -11.25 15.20 -11.41
N GLY A 100 -10.29 14.37 -11.82
CA GLY A 100 -9.97 14.16 -13.24
C GLY A 100 -11.17 13.63 -14.04
N VAL A 101 -11.87 12.63 -13.52
CA VAL A 101 -13.07 12.08 -14.18
C VAL A 101 -14.20 13.09 -14.24
N LEU A 102 -14.40 13.90 -13.20
CA LEU A 102 -15.41 14.96 -13.19
C LEU A 102 -15.07 16.08 -14.18
N ALA A 103 -13.79 16.45 -14.31
CA ALA A 103 -13.32 17.41 -15.29
C ALA A 103 -13.57 16.93 -16.73
N ASP A 104 -13.25 15.67 -17.02
CA ASP A 104 -13.51 15.04 -18.31
C ASP A 104 -15.01 14.99 -18.63
N LEU A 105 -15.84 14.62 -17.66
CA LEU A 105 -17.29 14.61 -17.79
C LEU A 105 -17.85 16.01 -18.12
N ASN A 106 -17.39 17.04 -17.41
CA ASN A 106 -17.81 18.41 -17.65
C ASN A 106 -17.36 18.92 -19.02
N SER A 107 -16.13 18.58 -19.44
CA SER A 107 -15.60 18.91 -20.78
C SER A 107 -16.43 18.26 -21.90
N ALA A 108 -16.76 16.98 -21.74
CA ALA A 108 -17.61 16.25 -22.69
C ALA A 108 -19.01 16.87 -22.78
N ARG A 109 -19.61 17.24 -21.63
CA ARG A 109 -20.89 17.94 -21.58
C ARG A 109 -20.85 19.27 -22.32
N SER A 110 -19.87 20.14 -22.03
CA SER A 110 -19.75 21.43 -22.71
C SER A 110 -19.57 21.28 -24.22
N SER A 111 -18.81 20.28 -24.66
CA SER A 111 -18.63 19.98 -26.09
C SER A 111 -19.96 19.58 -26.76
N LEU A 112 -20.79 18.79 -26.09
CA LEU A 112 -22.11 18.38 -26.57
C LEU A 112 -23.08 19.57 -26.68
N GLU A 113 -23.10 20.45 -25.67
CA GLU A 113 -23.95 21.65 -25.65
C GLU A 113 -23.59 22.61 -26.80
N LEU A 114 -22.30 22.83 -27.06
CA LEU A 114 -21.82 23.63 -28.19
C LEU A 114 -22.24 23.03 -29.54
N ALA A 115 -22.05 21.73 -29.74
CA ALA A 115 -22.44 21.06 -30.97
C ALA A 115 -23.96 21.17 -31.22
N GLY A 116 -24.79 20.99 -30.19
CA GLY A 116 -26.24 21.15 -30.29
C GLY A 116 -26.67 22.55 -30.71
N SER A 117 -25.99 23.60 -30.21
CA SER A 117 -26.30 25.00 -30.57
C SER A 117 -26.04 25.33 -32.04
N SER A 118 -25.10 24.63 -32.69
CA SER A 118 -24.76 24.83 -34.10
C SER A 118 -25.73 24.18 -35.10
N LEU A 119 -26.66 23.37 -34.60
CA LEU A 119 -27.66 22.64 -35.40
C LEU A 119 -29.02 23.37 -35.46
N GLN A 120 -29.17 24.50 -34.76
CA GLN A 120 -30.38 25.34 -34.74
C GLN A 120 -30.21 26.54 -35.67
#